data_AF-A0A7D5N2V1-F1
#
_entry.id   AF-A0A7D5N2V1-F1
#
_cell.length_a   1.000
_cell.length_b   1.000
_cell.length_c   1.000
_cell.angle_alpha   90.00
_cell.angle_beta   90.00
_cell.angle_gamma   90.00
#
_symmetry.space_group_name_H-M   'P 1'
#
loop_
_entity.id
_entity.type
_entity.pdbx_description
1 polymer ?
#
loop_
_entity_poly.entity_id
_entity_poly.type
_entity_poly.pdbx_seq_one_letter_code
_entity_poly.pdbx_strand_id
1 'polypeptide(L)'
;MDLAGPRHELQVLAQLLYKEKCYTHTAQQAVWVLTDHNLLEDVYDTHADTLLENKLVAFLATTLNKAKPQRIQRAPSVPRILRYPLEAEGKFEVEITRAVTIGYHLTDSNLNAIETIIPDQFEGRRGTARFSYMLRLQRPKGKYFICQRRDQQMVKVQEIVLGG
;
A
#
# COMPACT_ATOMS: atom_id res chain seq x y z
N MET A 1 22.64 -10.92 -15.41
CA MET A 1 21.19 -10.95 -15.15
C MET A 1 20.93 -12.28 -14.46
N ASP A 2 21.09 -12.33 -13.14
CA ASP A 2 20.91 -13.58 -12.40
C ASP A 2 19.41 -13.85 -12.23
N LEU A 3 18.91 -14.83 -12.97
CA LEU A 3 17.64 -15.49 -12.67
C LEU A 3 17.90 -16.46 -11.52
N ALA A 4 18.15 -15.91 -10.32
CA ALA A 4 18.13 -16.72 -9.10
C ALA A 4 16.73 -17.30 -8.96
N GLY A 5 16.63 -18.64 -8.84
CA GLY A 5 15.38 -19.32 -8.51
C GLY A 5 14.71 -18.74 -7.26
N PRO A 6 13.45 -19.09 -6.97
CA PRO A 6 12.74 -18.53 -5.83
C PRO A 6 13.57 -18.73 -4.56
N ARG A 7 13.93 -17.60 -3.92
CA ARG A 7 14.71 -17.54 -2.68
C ARG A 7 14.17 -18.58 -1.69
N HIS A 8 15.06 -19.34 -1.03
CA HIS A 8 14.68 -20.44 -0.14
C HIS A 8 13.62 -20.00 0.90
N GLU A 9 13.75 -18.77 1.39
CA GLU A 9 12.85 -18.13 2.34
C GLU A 9 11.41 -18.00 1.80
N LEU A 10 11.25 -17.70 0.51
CA LEU A 10 9.93 -17.60 -0.14
C LEU A 10 9.26 -18.97 -0.27
N GLN A 11 10.04 -20.02 -0.51
CA GLN A 11 9.50 -21.38 -0.58
C GLN A 11 9.00 -21.83 0.80
N VAL A 12 9.76 -21.56 1.86
CA VAL A 12 9.37 -21.90 3.23
C VAL A 12 8.17 -21.06 3.67
N LEU A 13 8.13 -19.77 3.33
CA LEU A 13 6.95 -18.93 3.58
C LEU A 13 5.71 -19.48 2.86
N ALA A 14 5.82 -19.85 1.58
CA ALA A 14 4.71 -20.41 0.81
C ALA A 14 4.17 -21.70 1.44
N GLN A 15 5.05 -22.58 1.94
CA GLN A 15 4.64 -23.78 2.66
C GLN A 15 3.90 -23.46 3.97
N LEU A 16 4.37 -22.46 4.73
CA LEU A 16 3.70 -22.00 5.94
C LEU A 16 2.31 -21.44 5.62
N LEU A 17 2.20 -20.55 4.64
CA LEU A 17 0.93 -19.95 4.22
C LEU A 17 -0.07 -21.01 3.76
N TYR A 18 0.40 -22.01 3.01
CA TYR A 18 -0.41 -23.14 2.58
C TYR A 18 -0.92 -23.97 3.77
N LYS A 19 -0.04 -24.30 4.74
CA LYS A 19 -0.41 -25.06 5.94
C LYS A 19 -1.46 -24.34 6.79
N GLU A 20 -1.34 -23.02 6.94
CA GLU A 20 -2.28 -22.21 7.71
C GLU A 20 -3.53 -21.81 6.90
N LYS A 21 -3.64 -22.22 5.63
CA LYS A 21 -4.71 -21.80 4.69
C LYS A 21 -4.86 -20.27 4.59
N CYS A 22 -3.74 -19.56 4.69
CA CYS A 22 -3.69 -18.11 4.61
C CYS A 22 -3.51 -17.67 3.16
N TYR A 23 -4.63 -17.38 2.49
CA TYR A 23 -4.67 -16.87 1.10
C TYR A 23 -5.21 -15.44 1.01
N THR A 24 -5.22 -14.74 2.15
CA THR A 24 -5.77 -13.40 2.30
C THR A 24 -4.66 -12.35 2.19
N HIS A 25 -5.01 -11.08 2.34
CA HIS A 25 -4.05 -9.98 2.29
C HIS A 25 -2.91 -10.08 3.34
N THR A 26 -3.08 -10.80 4.45
CA THR A 26 -2.00 -11.13 5.39
C THR A 26 -0.86 -11.89 4.71
N ALA A 27 -1.19 -12.83 3.83
CA ALA A 27 -0.22 -13.60 3.06
C ALA A 27 0.59 -12.67 2.15
N GLN A 28 -0.10 -11.74 1.48
CA GLN A 28 0.52 -10.74 0.62
C GLN A 28 1.49 -9.83 1.39
N GLN A 29 1.12 -9.36 2.59
CA GLN A 29 2.03 -8.58 3.42
C GLN A 29 3.27 -9.39 3.84
N ALA A 30 3.08 -10.65 4.22
CA ALA A 30 4.19 -11.52 4.59
C ALA A 30 5.18 -11.72 3.42
N VAL A 31 4.68 -11.84 2.19
CA VAL A 31 5.51 -11.92 0.98
C VAL A 31 6.28 -10.61 0.76
N TRP A 32 5.61 -9.45 0.87
CA TRP A 32 6.24 -8.15 0.67
C TRP A 32 7.33 -7.81 1.67
N VAL A 33 7.26 -8.34 2.89
CA VAL A 33 8.36 -8.24 3.86
C VAL A 33 9.64 -8.90 3.32
N LEU A 34 9.53 -10.00 2.56
CA LEU A 34 10.67 -10.71 1.99
C LEU A 34 11.10 -10.18 0.61
N THR A 35 10.16 -9.70 -0.21
CA THR A 35 10.44 -9.28 -1.59
C THR A 35 10.73 -7.79 -1.72
N ASP A 36 9.97 -6.95 -1.02
CA ASP A 36 9.93 -5.49 -1.22
C ASP A 36 10.41 -4.72 0.02
N HIS A 37 10.97 -5.42 1.01
CA HIS A 37 11.51 -4.86 2.24
C HIS A 37 10.48 -4.07 3.08
N ASN A 38 9.19 -4.42 2.97
CA ASN A 38 8.15 -3.88 3.87
C ASN A 38 8.49 -4.15 5.34
N LEU A 39 7.90 -3.36 6.23
CA LEU A 39 8.15 -3.46 7.66
C LEU A 39 7.46 -4.70 8.23
N LEU A 40 8.07 -5.34 9.24
CA LEU A 40 7.46 -6.50 9.90
C LEU A 40 6.11 -6.17 10.56
N GLU A 41 5.94 -4.92 10.99
CA GLU A 41 4.69 -4.43 11.61
C GLU A 41 3.53 -4.35 10.62
N ASP A 42 3.80 -4.30 9.31
CA ASP A 42 2.79 -4.24 8.26
C ASP A 42 1.97 -5.54 8.16
N VAL A 43 2.44 -6.64 8.76
CA VAL A 43 1.68 -7.91 8.82
C VAL A 43 0.59 -7.86 9.90
N TYR A 44 0.71 -6.99 10.92
CA TYR A 44 -0.31 -6.85 11.94
C TYR A 44 -1.55 -6.12 11.44
N ASP A 45 -2.70 -6.42 12.05
CA ASP A 45 -3.99 -5.83 11.69
C ASP A 45 -4.39 -6.11 10.23
N THR A 46 -4.06 -7.30 9.72
CA THR A 46 -4.41 -7.78 8.38
C THR A 46 -5.21 -9.09 8.39
N HIS A 47 -5.35 -9.75 9.53
CA HIS A 47 -6.10 -11.00 9.64
C HIS A 47 -7.06 -10.98 10.81
N ALA A 48 -8.24 -11.60 10.69
CA ALA A 48 -9.12 -11.75 11.85
C ALA A 48 -8.43 -12.53 13.00
N ASP A 49 -7.67 -13.57 12.65
CA ASP A 49 -6.87 -14.36 13.60
C ASP A 49 -5.51 -13.72 13.91
N THR A 50 -5.37 -13.19 15.12
CA THR A 50 -4.12 -12.57 15.61
C THR A 50 -3.00 -13.58 15.87
N LEU A 51 -3.32 -14.85 16.13
CA LEU A 51 -2.31 -15.89 16.36
C LEU A 51 -1.57 -16.19 15.06
N LEU A 52 -2.29 -16.24 13.94
CA LEU A 52 -1.71 -16.38 12.61
C LEU A 52 -0.73 -15.24 12.30
N GLU A 53 -1.13 -13.98 12.51
CA GLU A 53 -0.25 -12.82 12.31
C GLU A 53 1.00 -12.91 13.19
N ASN A 54 0.83 -13.25 14.47
CA ASN A 54 1.95 -13.38 15.41
C ASN A 54 2.93 -14.48 14.99
N LYS A 55 2.42 -15.57 14.40
CA LYS A 55 3.20 -16.69 13.86
C LYS A 55 3.98 -16.25 12.62
N LEU A 56 3.34 -15.55 11.69
CA LEU A 56 3.99 -15.02 10.48
C LEU A 56 5.06 -13.99 10.83
N VAL A 57 4.78 -13.03 11.72
CA VAL A 57 5.77 -12.03 12.15
C VAL A 57 6.95 -12.69 12.85
N ALA A 58 6.72 -13.69 13.70
CA ALA A 58 7.82 -14.42 14.35
C ALA A 58 8.70 -15.14 13.32
N PHE A 59 8.09 -15.84 12.36
CA PHE A 59 8.80 -16.48 11.26
C PHE A 59 9.65 -15.47 10.47
N LEU A 60 9.05 -14.38 9.99
CA LEU A 60 9.73 -13.35 9.20
C LEU A 60 10.84 -12.64 9.98
N ALA A 61 10.64 -12.38 11.27
CA ALA A 61 11.65 -11.76 12.13
C ALA A 61 12.89 -12.66 12.27
N THR A 62 12.69 -13.97 12.46
CA THR A 62 13.78 -14.95 12.47
C THR A 62 14.47 -15.04 11.12
N THR A 63 13.71 -15.13 10.02
CA THR A 63 14.25 -15.21 8.65
C THR A 63 15.10 -14.00 8.29
N LEU A 64 14.68 -12.79 8.69
CA LEU A 64 15.39 -11.55 8.39
C LEU A 64 16.45 -11.17 9.44
N ASN A 65 16.63 -11.99 10.48
CA ASN A 65 17.48 -11.68 11.64
C ASN A 65 17.17 -10.30 12.25
N LYS A 66 15.88 -9.99 12.42
CA LYS A 66 15.37 -8.73 12.97
C LYS A 66 14.64 -8.99 14.29
N ALA A 67 14.61 -7.97 15.15
CA ALA A 67 13.79 -8.02 16.36
C ALA A 67 12.30 -8.09 15.98
N LYS A 68 11.54 -8.93 16.70
CA LYS A 68 10.09 -8.99 16.55
C LYS A 68 9.47 -7.66 16.98
N PRO A 69 8.70 -6.95 16.12
CA PRO A 69 8.02 -5.74 16.54
C PRO A 69 6.96 -6.07 17.59
N GLN A 70 6.86 -5.21 18.60
CA GLN A 70 5.77 -5.28 19.56
C GLN A 70 4.47 -4.89 18.88
N ARG A 71 3.42 -5.71 19.04
CA ARG A 71 2.09 -5.31 18.63
C ARG A 71 1.66 -4.15 19.54
N ILE A 72 1.27 -3.03 18.95
CA ILE A 72 0.69 -1.92 19.70
C ILE A 72 -0.58 -2.43 20.37
N GLN A 73 -0.51 -2.65 21.68
CA GLN A 73 -1.68 -3.05 22.47
C GLN A 73 -2.60 -1.84 22.57
N ARG A 74 -3.73 -1.90 21.87
CA ARG A 74 -4.78 -0.89 22.01
C ARG A 74 -5.60 -1.20 23.26
N ALA A 75 -6.14 -0.17 23.90
CA ALA A 75 -7.07 -0.36 25.00
C ALA A 75 -8.24 -1.26 24.55
N PRO A 76 -8.80 -2.11 25.43
CA PRO A 76 -9.86 -3.06 25.06
C PRO A 76 -11.10 -2.40 24.42
N SER A 77 -11.33 -1.11 24.69
CA SER A 77 -12.42 -0.32 24.14
C SER A 77 -12.19 0.18 22.72
N VAL A 78 -10.98 0.09 22.18
CA VAL A 78 -10.66 0.58 20.84
C VAL A 78 -10.85 -0.56 19.84
N PRO A 79 -11.82 -0.46 18.92
CA PRO A 79 -12.04 -1.49 17.93
C PRO A 79 -10.79 -1.69 17.08
N ARG A 80 -10.47 -2.96 16.83
CA ARG A 80 -9.40 -3.34 15.91
C ARG A 80 -9.84 -3.02 14.48
N ILE A 81 -8.98 -2.32 13.75
CA ILE A 81 -9.25 -1.91 12.36
C ILE A 81 -8.34 -2.71 11.45
N LEU A 82 -8.91 -3.60 10.65
CA LEU A 82 -8.17 -4.33 9.63
C LEU A 82 -7.77 -3.39 8.48
N ARG A 83 -6.54 -3.54 8.00
CA ARG A 83 -5.95 -2.76 6.93
C ARG A 83 -5.70 -3.64 5.72
N TYR A 84 -6.17 -3.17 4.58
CA TYR A 84 -6.06 -3.84 3.30
C TYR A 84 -4.97 -3.16 2.46
N PRO A 85 -4.27 -3.92 1.61
CA PRO A 85 -3.31 -3.37 0.66
C PRO A 85 -4.04 -2.45 -0.32
N LEU A 86 -3.53 -1.24 -0.46
CA LEU A 86 -3.92 -0.29 -1.49
C LEU A 86 -2.78 -0.23 -2.49
N GLU A 87 -3.03 -0.72 -3.69
CA GLU A 87 -2.09 -0.63 -4.81
C GLU A 87 -2.74 0.11 -5.96
N ALA A 88 -2.03 1.10 -6.49
CA ALA A 88 -2.45 1.83 -7.67
C ALA A 88 -1.22 2.23 -8.47
N GLU A 89 -1.27 2.01 -9.77
CA GLU A 89 -0.30 2.56 -10.71
C GLU A 89 -1.06 3.23 -11.85
N GLY A 90 -0.43 4.24 -12.43
CA GLY A 90 -1.06 4.97 -13.51
C GLY A 90 -0.07 5.83 -14.27
N LYS A 91 -0.43 6.12 -15.53
CA LYS A 91 0.27 7.04 -16.41
C LYS A 91 -0.74 8.04 -16.95
N PHE A 92 -0.41 9.32 -16.88
CA PHE A 92 -1.29 10.41 -17.25
C PHE A 92 -0.54 11.38 -18.15
N GLU A 93 -1.21 11.84 -19.19
CA GLU A 93 -0.75 12.94 -20.03
C GLU A 93 -1.69 14.13 -19.82
N VAL A 94 -1.13 15.30 -19.57
CA VAL A 94 -1.89 16.53 -19.37
C VAL A 94 -1.44 17.55 -20.38
N GLU A 95 -2.37 18.03 -21.19
CA GLU A 95 -2.11 19.15 -22.10
C GLU A 95 -2.17 20.49 -21.35
N ILE A 96 -1.07 21.24 -21.44
CA ILE A 96 -0.86 22.53 -20.80
C ILE A 96 -0.98 23.62 -21.86
N THR A 97 -2.14 24.29 -21.87
CA THR A 97 -2.44 25.42 -22.78
C THR A 97 -2.16 26.77 -22.14
N ARG A 98 -2.13 26.83 -20.80
CA ARG A 98 -1.86 28.01 -19.96
C ARG A 98 -1.09 27.58 -18.71
N ALA A 99 -0.49 28.55 -18.01
CA ALA A 99 0.12 28.30 -16.72
C ALA A 99 -0.87 27.63 -15.75
N VAL A 100 -0.46 26.54 -15.11
CA VAL A 100 -1.32 25.66 -14.32
C VAL A 100 -0.54 25.04 -13.16
N THR A 101 -1.21 24.76 -12.04
CA THR A 101 -0.62 23.91 -10.99
C THR A 101 -1.19 22.51 -11.08
N ILE A 102 -0.34 21.48 -11.15
CA ILE A 102 -0.73 20.08 -11.27
C ILE A 102 -0.11 19.26 -10.13
N GLY A 103 -0.92 18.44 -9.46
CA GLY A 103 -0.46 17.45 -8.48
C GLY A 103 -1.36 16.21 -8.49
N TYR A 104 -0.91 15.13 -7.86
CA TYR A 104 -1.68 13.88 -7.73
C TYR A 104 -1.73 13.46 -6.26
N HIS A 105 -2.94 13.13 -5.79
CA HIS A 105 -3.20 12.87 -4.38
C HIS A 105 -4.08 11.63 -4.23
N LEU A 106 -3.80 10.82 -3.20
CA LEU A 106 -4.76 9.84 -2.72
C LEU A 106 -5.75 10.55 -1.80
N THR A 107 -7.04 10.32 -2.01
CA THR A 107 -8.12 10.95 -1.25
C THR A 107 -9.11 9.95 -0.68
N ASP A 108 -9.79 10.34 0.40
CA ASP A 108 -10.95 9.62 0.92
C ASP A 108 -12.21 9.89 0.08
N SER A 109 -13.35 9.33 0.51
CA SER A 109 -14.63 9.56 -0.17
C SER A 109 -15.15 11.00 -0.10
N ASN A 110 -14.62 11.81 0.82
CA ASN A 110 -14.95 13.22 1.00
C ASN A 110 -13.99 14.15 0.26
N LEU A 111 -13.08 13.60 -0.57
CA LEU A 111 -12.01 14.33 -1.28
C LEU A 111 -10.97 14.98 -0.36
N ASN A 112 -10.85 14.53 0.90
CA ASN A 112 -9.74 14.94 1.75
C ASN A 112 -8.47 14.22 1.30
N ALA A 113 -7.37 14.96 1.12
CA ALA A 113 -6.08 14.38 0.80
C ALA A 113 -5.55 13.56 1.97
N ILE A 114 -5.24 12.29 1.70
CA ILE A 114 -4.63 11.33 2.64
C ILE A 114 -3.13 11.25 2.40
N GLU A 115 -2.72 11.20 1.12
CA GLU A 115 -1.33 11.05 0.71
C GLU A 115 -1.05 11.92 -0.52
N THR A 116 0.11 12.56 -0.57
CA THR A 116 0.60 13.24 -1.78
C THR A 116 1.40 12.25 -2.60
N ILE A 117 0.92 11.92 -3.80
CA ILE A 117 1.60 10.98 -4.71
C ILE A 117 2.61 11.75 -5.57
N ILE A 118 2.17 12.85 -6.16
CA ILE A 118 3.01 13.80 -6.87
C ILE A 118 2.71 15.18 -6.29
N PRO A 119 3.70 15.88 -5.71
CA PRO A 119 3.48 17.19 -5.13
C PRO A 119 3.02 18.17 -6.20
N ASP A 120 2.31 19.18 -5.77
CA ASP A 120 1.86 20.24 -6.65
C ASP A 120 3.03 21.00 -7.26
N GLN A 121 3.07 21.01 -8.58
CA GLN A 121 4.07 21.70 -9.37
C GLN A 121 3.39 22.73 -10.25
N PHE A 122 3.91 23.95 -10.20
CA PHE A 122 3.54 24.99 -11.14
C PHE A 122 4.23 24.73 -12.47
N GLU A 123 3.45 24.67 -13.55
CA GLU A 123 3.97 24.63 -14.91
C GLU A 123 3.53 25.82 -15.74
N GLY A 124 4.50 26.64 -16.12
CA GLY A 124 4.30 27.79 -17.01
C GLY A 124 4.55 27.47 -18.49
N ARG A 125 5.12 26.30 -18.80
CA ARG A 125 5.44 25.88 -20.17
C ARG A 125 4.20 25.33 -20.87
N ARG A 126 4.06 25.61 -22.16
CA ARG A 126 3.01 25.00 -23.00
C ARG A 126 3.48 23.66 -23.56
N GLY A 127 2.55 22.73 -23.74
CA GLY A 127 2.82 21.40 -24.30
C GLY A 127 2.21 20.29 -23.45
N THR A 128 2.70 19.06 -23.61
CA THR A 128 2.21 17.89 -22.89
C THR A 128 3.14 17.52 -21.74
N ALA A 129 2.61 17.49 -20.53
CA ALA A 129 3.30 16.93 -19.37
C ALA A 129 2.88 15.47 -19.15
N ARG A 130 3.86 14.61 -18.88
CA ARG A 130 3.65 13.18 -18.61
C ARG A 130 3.96 12.88 -17.16
N PHE A 131 3.05 12.19 -16.51
CA PHE A 131 3.17 11.77 -15.13
C PHE A 131 2.99 10.26 -15.04
N SER A 132 3.73 9.64 -14.14
CA SER A 132 3.52 8.25 -13.80
C SER A 132 3.71 8.08 -12.31
N TYR A 133 2.91 7.24 -11.69
CA TYR A 133 3.10 6.86 -10.29
C TYR A 133 2.88 5.36 -10.11
N MET A 134 3.48 4.87 -9.03
CA MET A 134 3.17 3.59 -8.40
C MET A 134 3.00 3.88 -6.91
N LEU A 135 1.86 3.50 -6.36
CA LEU A 135 1.47 3.71 -4.98
C LEU A 135 1.19 2.36 -4.35
N ARG A 136 1.84 2.07 -3.22
CA ARG A 136 1.56 0.91 -2.39
C ARG A 136 1.47 1.37 -0.94
N LEU A 137 0.29 1.18 -0.34
CA LEU A 137 -0.02 1.60 1.02
C LEU A 137 -0.89 0.55 1.71
N GLN A 138 -1.15 0.76 3.00
CA GLN A 138 -2.17 0.05 3.75
C GLN A 138 -3.24 1.00 4.25
N ARG A 139 -4.51 0.67 4.02
CA ARG A 139 -5.65 1.49 4.43
C ARG A 139 -6.82 0.64 4.92
N PRO A 140 -7.67 1.15 5.82
CA PRO A 140 -8.90 0.47 6.23
C PRO A 140 -9.80 0.11 5.04
N LYS A 141 -10.78 -0.76 5.28
CA LYS A 141 -11.87 -1.02 4.31
C LYS A 141 -12.54 0.32 3.94
N GLY A 142 -12.76 0.55 2.65
CA GLY A 142 -13.36 1.78 2.18
C GLY A 142 -13.15 2.06 0.69
N LYS A 143 -13.66 3.21 0.26
CA LYS A 143 -13.45 3.74 -1.09
C LYS A 143 -12.46 4.89 -1.04
N TYR A 144 -11.47 4.80 -1.91
CA TYR A 144 -10.40 5.77 -2.08
C TYR A 144 -10.35 6.23 -3.53
N PHE A 145 -9.82 7.42 -3.76
CA PHE A 145 -9.68 7.95 -5.11
C PHE A 145 -8.29 8.52 -5.32
N ILE A 146 -7.69 8.20 -6.46
CA ILE A 146 -6.59 9.00 -6.97
C ILE A 146 -7.21 10.21 -7.63
N CYS A 147 -6.77 11.40 -7.22
CA CYS A 147 -7.26 12.67 -7.72
C CYS A 147 -6.11 13.47 -8.33
N GLN A 148 -6.35 14.05 -9.50
CA GLN A 148 -5.52 15.10 -10.06
C GLN A 148 -5.98 16.42 -9.46
N ARG A 149 -5.06 17.16 -8.83
CA ARG A 149 -5.28 18.55 -8.46
C ARG A 149 -4.86 19.43 -9.63
N ARG A 150 -5.80 20.23 -10.16
CA ARG A 150 -5.55 21.22 -11.21
C ARG A 150 -6.10 22.57 -10.77
N ASP A 151 -5.25 23.58 -10.64
CA ASP A 151 -5.65 24.93 -10.19
C ASP A 151 -6.53 24.89 -8.92
N GLN A 152 -6.11 24.11 -7.93
CA GLN A 152 -6.82 23.85 -6.65
C GLN A 152 -8.10 22.99 -6.74
N GLN A 153 -8.54 22.59 -7.92
CA GLN A 153 -9.67 21.67 -8.08
C GLN A 153 -9.20 20.21 -8.11
N MET A 154 -9.83 19.36 -7.31
CA MET A 154 -9.60 17.91 -7.33
C MET A 154 -10.53 17.23 -8.33
N VAL A 155 -9.95 16.52 -9.29
CA VAL A 155 -10.67 15.69 -10.25
C VAL A 155 -10.30 14.23 -10.02
N LYS A 156 -11.30 13.37 -9.80
CA LYS A 156 -11.10 11.93 -9.63
C LYS A 156 -10.61 11.32 -10.94
N VAL A 157 -9.49 10.62 -10.90
CA VAL A 157 -8.91 9.92 -12.06
C VAL A 157 -8.97 8.40 -11.92
N GLN A 158 -9.05 7.87 -10.71
CA GLN A 158 -9.18 6.44 -10.44
C GLN A 158 -9.95 6.20 -9.15
N GLU A 159 -10.85 5.21 -9.13
CA GLU A 159 -11.50 4.68 -7.92
C GLU A 159 -10.81 3.40 -7.47
N ILE A 160 -10.60 3.26 -6.16
CA ILE A 160 -10.01 2.08 -5.52
C ILE A 160 -10.94 1.65 -4.39
N VAL A 161 -11.38 0.39 -4.41
CA VAL A 161 -12.26 -0.19 -3.40
C VAL A 161 -11.51 -1.27 -2.63
N LEU A 162 -11.40 -1.12 -1.31
CA LEU A 162 -10.72 -2.07 -0.44
C LEU A 162 -11.71 -2.90 0.39
N GLY A 163 -11.42 -4.19 0.59
CA GLY A 163 -12.18 -5.08 1.49
C GLY A 163 -13.57 -5.48 1.00
N GLY A 164 -13.71 -5.67 -0.33
CA GLY A 164 -14.92 -6.19 -0.98
C GLY A 164 -15.29 -7.61 -0.59
#